data_AF-A0A1V1PDT5-F1
#
_entry.id   AF-A0A1V1PDT5-F1
#
_cell.length_a   1.000
_cell.length_b   1.000
_cell.length_c   1.000
_cell.angle_alpha   90.00
_cell.angle_beta   90.00
_cell.angle_gamma   90.00
#
_symmetry.space_group_name_H-M   'P 1'
#
loop_
_entity.id
_entity.type
_entity.pdbx_description
1 polymer ?
#
loop_
_entity_poly.entity_id
_entity_poly.type
_entity_poly.pdbx_seq_one_letter_code
_entity_poly.pdbx_strand_id
1 'polypeptide(L)' 'MNATAAINPESISLLREGWRLLIAQLGIQKATKFIVLIERGQGDTVNEIANYWRDLSIDDIHRKVIDWKKNVGKSI' A
#
# COMPACT_ATOMS: atom_id res chain seq x y z
N MET A 1 8.17 -9.94 -23.14
CA MET A 1 8.97 -8.70 -23.11
C MET A 1 8.99 -8.23 -21.66
N ASN A 2 10.14 -8.35 -20.97
CA ASN A 2 10.28 -7.93 -19.57
C ASN A 2 10.36 -6.40 -19.52
N ALA A 3 9.26 -5.78 -19.10
CA ALA A 3 9.28 -4.37 -18.71
C ALA A 3 9.93 -4.28 -17.32
N THR A 4 11.26 -4.34 -17.26
CA THR A 4 11.97 -3.69 -16.16
C THR A 4 11.83 -2.20 -16.39
N ALA A 5 10.66 -1.65 -16.05
CA ALA A 5 10.46 -0.21 -16.04
C ALA A 5 11.56 0.35 -15.14
N ALA A 6 12.46 1.16 -15.72
CA ALA A 6 13.51 1.81 -14.96
C ALA A 6 12.83 2.59 -13.83
N ILE A 7 12.97 2.12 -12.59
CA ILE A 7 12.36 2.76 -11.43
C ILE A 7 13.02 4.14 -11.33
N ASN A 8 12.27 5.19 -11.68
CA ASN A 8 12.80 6.55 -11.62
C ASN A 8 13.08 6.96 -10.16
N PRO A 9 13.95 7.93 -9.91
CA PRO A 9 14.29 8.36 -8.54
C PRO A 9 13.08 8.75 -7.68
N GLU A 10 12.03 9.30 -8.30
CA GLU A 10 10.78 9.67 -7.63
C GLU A 10 10.04 8.44 -7.10
N SER A 11 9.96 7.37 -7.89
CA SER A 11 9.36 6.10 -7.49
C SER A 11 10.13 5.45 -6.35
N ILE A 12 11.46 5.53 -6.36
CA ILE A 12 12.29 5.05 -5.25
C ILE A 12 12.02 5.87 -3.98
N SER A 13 11.93 7.20 -4.12
CA SER A 13 11.61 8.08 -2.99
C SER A 13 10.24 7.75 -2.39
N LEU A 14 9.23 7.56 -3.24
CA LEU A 14 7.87 7.19 -2.83
C LEU A 14 7.84 5.83 -2.11
N LEU A 15 8.56 4.83 -2.62
CA LEU A 15 8.65 3.52 -1.97
C LEU A 15 9.31 3.61 -0.58
N ARG A 16 10.38 4.40 -0.45
CA ARG A 16 11.06 4.63 0.84
C ARG A 16 10.14 5.34 1.83
N GLU A 17 9.41 6.35 1.37
CA GLU A 17 8.44 7.06 2.21
C GLU A 17 7.30 6.14 2.65
N GLY A 18 6.72 5.39 1.72
CA GLY A 18 5.67 4.41 2.01
C GLY A 18 6.13 3.38 3.04
N TRP A 19 7.35 2.85 2.89
CA TRP A 19 7.95 1.92 3.85
C TRP A 19 8.11 2.54 5.25
N ARG A 20 8.63 3.76 5.32
CA ARG A 20 8.79 4.50 6.58
C ARG A 20 7.44 4.70 7.28
N LEU A 21 6.41 5.08 6.54
CA LEU A 21 5.05 5.27 7.08
C LEU A 21 4.44 3.95 7.57
N LEU A 22 4.66 2.86 6.83
CA LEU A 22 4.18 1.53 7.22
C LEU A 22 4.82 1.05 8.52
N ILE A 23 6.14 1.21 8.67
CA ILE A 23 6.84 0.91 9.92
C ILE A 23 6.32 1.77 11.06
N ALA A 24 6.15 3.07 10.85
CA ALA A 24 5.70 3.99 11.90
C ALA A 24 4.32 3.61 12.48
N GLN A 25 3.45 3.01 11.66
CA GLN A 25 2.10 2.60 12.07
C GLN A 25 2.04 1.17 12.61
N LEU A 26 2.76 0.23 12.00
CA LEU A 26 2.59 -1.20 12.30
C LEU A 26 3.75 -1.80 13.13
N GLY A 27 4.87 -1.11 13.19
CA GLY A 27 6.15 -1.68 13.62
C GLY A 27 6.77 -2.57 12.55
N ILE A 28 8.10 -2.71 12.61
CA ILE A 28 8.91 -3.38 11.56
C ILE A 28 8.45 -4.82 11.28
N GLN A 29 8.09 -5.58 12.30
CA GLN A 29 7.71 -7.00 12.16
C GLN A 29 6.41 -7.16 11.36
N LYS A 30 5.37 -6.38 11.68
CA LYS A 30 4.08 -6.44 11.00
C LYS A 30 4.14 -5.81 9.61
N ALA A 31 4.91 -4.72 9.45
CA ALA A 31 5.16 -4.10 8.15
C ALA A 31 5.85 -5.07 7.17
N THR A 32 6.89 -5.79 7.62
CA THR A 32 7.56 -6.81 6.81
C THR A 32 6.60 -7.95 6.47
N LYS A 33 5.81 -8.45 7.43
CA LYS A 33 4.82 -9.51 7.17
C LYS A 33 3.78 -9.07 6.13
N PHE A 34 3.32 -7.83 6.18
CA PHE A 34 2.37 -7.26 5.20
C PHE A 34 2.95 -7.30 3.78
N ILE A 35 4.18 -6.81 3.58
CA ILE A 35 4.84 -6.83 2.26
C ILE A 35 5.06 -8.27 1.78
N VAL A 36 5.55 -9.16 2.65
CA VAL A 36 5.77 -10.58 2.32
C VAL A 36 4.46 -11.27 1.91
N LEU A 37 3.33 -10.94 2.54
CA LEU A 37 2.02 -11.48 2.17
C LEU A 37 1.54 -10.95 0.81
N ILE A 38 1.85 -9.70 0.47
CA ILE A 38 1.57 -9.11 -0.86
C ILE A 38 2.45 -9.76 -1.93
N GLU A 39 3.78 -9.80 -1.73
CA GLU A 39 4.75 -10.28 -2.73
C GLU A 39 4.62 -11.78 -3.03
N ARG A 40 4.29 -12.59 -2.03
CA ARG A 40 4.18 -14.04 -2.20
C ARG A 40 2.93 -14.48 -2.94
N GLY A 41 2.01 -13.57 -3.27
CA GLY A 41 0.75 -13.94 -3.93
C GLY A 41 0.00 -15.05 -3.19
N GLN A 42 0.14 -15.13 -1.85
CA GLN A 42 -0.56 -16.15 -1.11
C GLN A 42 -2.04 -15.78 -1.04
N GLY A 43 -2.82 -16.40 -1.94
CA GLY A 43 -4.28 -16.34 -1.99
C GLY A 43 -4.86 -15.16 -2.75
N ASP A 44 -6.20 -15.14 -2.81
CA ASP A 44 -7.07 -14.10 -3.40
C ASP A 44 -6.67 -12.68 -3.00
N THR A 45 -5.89 -12.48 -1.94
CA THR A 45 -5.42 -11.21 -1.39
C THR A 45 -4.75 -10.25 -2.39
N VAL A 46 -3.92 -10.73 -3.32
CA VAL A 46 -3.33 -9.84 -4.36
C VAL A 46 -4.40 -9.44 -5.38
N ASN A 47 -5.28 -10.37 -5.74
CA ASN A 47 -6.44 -10.07 -6.57
C ASN A 47 -7.40 -9.16 -5.83
N GLU A 48 -7.61 -9.30 -4.53
CA GLU A 48 -8.49 -8.47 -3.70
C GLU A 48 -7.93 -7.06 -3.57
N ILE A 49 -6.63 -6.90 -3.29
CA ILE A 49 -5.99 -5.57 -3.26
C ILE A 49 -6.05 -4.94 -4.64
N ALA A 50 -5.71 -5.70 -5.69
CA ALA A 50 -5.82 -5.22 -7.06
C ALA A 50 -7.26 -4.85 -7.40
N ASN A 51 -8.25 -5.70 -7.12
CA ASN A 51 -9.68 -5.47 -7.34
C ASN A 51 -10.17 -4.25 -6.54
N TYR A 52 -9.74 -4.12 -5.30
CA TYR A 52 -10.13 -3.05 -4.39
C TYR A 52 -9.68 -1.69 -4.91
N TRP A 53 -8.53 -1.63 -5.57
CA TRP A 53 -7.99 -0.41 -6.17
C TRP A 53 -8.18 -0.29 -7.69
N ARG A 54 -8.63 -1.35 -8.38
CA ARG A 54 -8.56 -1.49 -9.85
C ARG A 54 -9.26 -0.37 -10.59
N ASP A 55 -10.43 0.00 -10.11
CA ASP A 55 -11.33 0.95 -10.77
C ASP A 55 -11.29 2.35 -10.12
N LEU A 56 -10.34 2.58 -9.22
CA LEU A 56 -10.23 3.83 -8.47
C LEU A 56 -9.14 4.71 -9.04
N SER A 57 -9.47 5.98 -9.32
CA SER A 57 -8.46 6.99 -9.62
C SER A 57 -7.60 7.27 -8.39
N ILE A 58 -6.39 7.80 -8.57
CA ILE A 58 -5.53 8.20 -7.45
C ILE A 58 -6.25 9.17 -6.48
N ASP A 59 -7.11 10.05 -6.99
CA ASP A 59 -7.93 10.94 -6.17
C ASP A 59 -8.98 10.18 -5.34
N ASP A 60 -9.57 9.13 -5.89
CA ASP A 60 -10.50 8.25 -5.15
C ASP A 60 -9.78 7.47 -4.05
N ILE A 61 -8.56 7.00 -4.33
CA ILE A 61 -7.70 6.34 -3.35
C ILE A 61 -7.39 7.30 -2.21
N HIS A 62 -6.98 8.53 -2.55
CA HIS A 62 -6.65 9.56 -1.57
C HIS A 62 -7.84 9.92 -0.68
N ARG A 63 -9.04 10.11 -1.27
CA ARG A 63 -10.28 10.36 -0.52
C ARG A 63 -10.59 9.22 0.46
N LYS A 64 -10.54 7.97 0.01
CA LYS A 64 -10.79 6.80 0.86
C LYS A 64 -9.81 6.72 2.04
N VAL A 65 -8.53 7.02 1.82
CA VAL A 65 -7.51 7.03 2.89
C VAL A 65 -7.79 8.13 3.92
N ILE A 66 -8.18 9.33 3.47
CA ILE A 66 -8.56 10.43 4.36
C ILE A 66 -9.79 10.05 5.21
N ASP A 67 -10.82 9.48 4.59
CA ASP A 67 -12.05 9.12 5.29
C ASP A 67 -11.82 7.98 6.28
N TRP A 68 -10.98 7.00 5.94
CA TRP A 68 -10.56 5.96 6.88
C TRP A 68 -9.85 6.54 8.11
N LYS A 69 -8.90 7.47 7.92
CA LYS A 69 -8.21 8.15 9.03
C LYS A 69 -9.19 8.90 9.95
N LYS A 70 -10.22 9.55 9.39
CA LYS A 70 -11.27 10.23 10.17
C LYS A 70 -12.13 9.26 10.98
N ASN A 71 -12.34 8.05 10.48
CA ASN A 71 -13.19 7.04 11.13
C ASN A 71 -12.46 6.19 12.17
N VAL A 72 -11.16 5.91 11.98
CA VAL A 72 -10.33 5.25 12.99
C VAL A 72 -10.15 6.13 14.24
N GLY A 73 -10.16 7.47 14.08
CA GLY A 73 -10.17 8.42 15.21
C GLY A 73 -11.47 8.49 16.00
N LYS A 74 -12.54 7.78 15.59
CA LYS A 74 -13.83 7.71 16.30
C LYS A 74 -14.09 6.38 17.00
N SER A 75 -13.19 5.40 16.84
CA SER A 75 -13.31 4.08 17.45
C SER A 75 -12.15 3.84 18.41
N ILE A 76 -12.06 4.69 19.44
CA ILE A 76 -11.36 4.43 20.71
C ILE A 76 -12.20 5.04 21.82
#